data_AF-A0A2S3U3V8-F1
#
_entry.id   AF-A0A2S3U3V8-F1
#
_cell.length_a   1.000
_cell.length_b   1.000
_cell.length_c   1.000
_cell.angle_alpha   90.00
_cell.angle_beta   90.00
_cell.angle_gamma   90.00
#
_symmetry.space_group_name_H-M   'P 1'
#
loop_
_entity.id
_entity.type
_entity.pdbx_description
1 polymer ?
#
loop_
_entity_poly.entity_id
_entity_poly.type
_entity_poly.pdbx_seq_one_letter_code
_entity_poly.pdbx_strand_id
1 'polypeptide(L)'
;MGRKGWRNAVNRHDDTEDLDALRDLDSNVGLAPLGGVTEDTGSHKGFGLGVIVEVFTAILSLGNTSNEITPDDLSVGPCQSFIAIDPSIFGDKDAIIDKFSAYLQAIRDLPSVPGKPVIVAGDKEAAAYQDRSANGIEIDDKTLAEVVGIAKRLGIDYAQYVA
;
A
#
# COMPACT_ATOMS: atom_id res chain seq x y z
N MET A 1 23.77 -14.69 -15.66
CA MET A 1 23.48 -13.46 -16.44
C MET A 1 23.56 -12.28 -15.49
N GLY A 2 24.46 -11.32 -15.74
CA GLY A 2 24.66 -10.18 -14.85
C GLY A 2 23.48 -9.23 -14.94
N ARG A 3 22.74 -9.04 -13.84
CA ARG A 3 21.74 -7.98 -13.73
C ARG A 3 22.46 -6.66 -13.98
N LYS A 4 22.00 -5.87 -14.96
CA LYS A 4 22.48 -4.50 -15.18
C LYS A 4 22.36 -3.73 -13.85
N GLY A 5 23.38 -2.98 -13.46
CA GLY A 5 23.34 -2.20 -12.22
C GLY A 5 22.12 -1.26 -12.20
N TRP A 6 21.51 -1.08 -11.02
CA TRP A 6 20.42 -0.13 -10.80
C TRP A 6 20.84 1.26 -11.27
N ARG A 7 20.04 1.89 -12.13
CA ARG A 7 20.33 3.20 -12.72
C ARG A 7 19.82 4.33 -11.85
N ASN A 8 18.52 4.35 -11.56
CA ASN A 8 17.86 5.47 -10.88
C ASN A 8 16.82 4.99 -9.86
N ALA A 9 16.76 5.69 -8.73
CA ALA A 9 15.64 5.56 -7.79
C ALA A 9 14.50 6.48 -8.25
N VAL A 10 13.31 5.91 -8.42
CA VAL A 10 12.10 6.64 -8.79
C VAL A 10 11.56 7.34 -7.54
N ASN A 11 11.73 8.66 -7.49
CA ASN A 11 11.34 9.50 -6.35
C ASN A 11 10.47 10.71 -6.76
N ARG A 12 10.08 10.77 -8.03
CA ARG A 12 9.25 11.81 -8.62
C ARG A 12 7.99 11.21 -9.23
N HIS A 13 6.84 11.77 -8.90
CA HIS A 13 5.55 11.28 -9.40
C HIS A 13 5.19 11.84 -10.79
N ASP A 14 5.98 12.77 -11.32
CA ASP A 14 5.82 13.36 -12.65
C ASP A 14 6.80 12.79 -13.69
N ASP A 15 7.67 11.85 -13.30
CA ASP A 15 8.63 11.20 -14.19
C ASP A 15 8.02 9.99 -14.89
N THR A 16 7.34 10.24 -16.00
CA THR A 16 6.61 9.18 -16.72
C THR A 16 7.53 8.10 -17.31
N GLU A 17 8.78 8.44 -17.66
CA GLU A 17 9.74 7.47 -18.23
C GLU A 17 10.13 6.42 -17.19
N ASP A 18 10.57 6.88 -16.02
CA ASP A 18 10.95 5.99 -14.92
C ASP A 18 9.72 5.24 -14.35
N LEU A 19 8.54 5.87 -14.32
CA LEU A 19 7.29 5.22 -13.89
C LEU A 19 6.83 4.12 -14.86
N ASP A 20 6.98 4.32 -16.17
CA ASP A 20 6.66 3.28 -17.15
C ASP A 20 7.70 2.15 -17.11
N ALA A 21 8.97 2.46 -16.86
CA ALA A 21 10.02 1.46 -16.71
C ALA A 21 9.80 0.53 -15.51
N LEU A 22 9.16 0.98 -14.41
CA LEU A 22 8.79 0.12 -13.27
C LEU A 22 7.86 -1.05 -13.65
N ARG A 23 7.18 -0.99 -14.81
CA ARG A 23 6.34 -2.08 -15.31
C ARG A 23 7.14 -3.20 -15.99
N ASP A 24 8.40 -2.95 -16.31
CA ASP A 24 9.31 -3.94 -16.86
C ASP A 24 10.16 -4.54 -15.72
N LEU A 25 9.99 -5.85 -15.51
CA LEU A 25 10.68 -6.62 -14.47
C LEU A 25 12.20 -6.70 -14.70
N ASP A 26 12.65 -6.53 -15.95
CA ASP A 26 14.06 -6.51 -16.32
C ASP A 26 14.66 -5.09 -16.30
N SER A 27 13.85 -4.08 -15.96
CA SER A 27 14.32 -2.72 -15.78
C SER A 27 15.25 -2.61 -14.58
N ASN A 28 16.01 -1.52 -14.54
CA ASN A 28 16.94 -1.24 -13.47
C ASN A 28 16.59 0.06 -12.73
N VAL A 29 15.29 0.34 -12.64
CA VAL A 29 14.70 1.42 -11.84
C VAL A 29 13.96 0.84 -10.65
N GLY A 30 14.00 1.51 -9.50
CA GLY A 30 13.34 1.04 -8.28
C GLY A 30 12.73 2.19 -7.50
N LEU A 31 11.61 1.94 -6.81
CA LEU A 31 10.98 2.93 -5.95
C LEU A 31 11.94 3.34 -4.81
N ALA A 32 12.01 4.64 -4.55
CA ALA A 32 12.73 5.14 -3.38
C ALA A 32 11.98 4.75 -2.08
N PRO A 33 12.68 4.44 -0.99
CA PRO A 33 12.05 4.25 0.32
C PRO A 33 11.34 5.51 0.82
N LEU A 34 10.49 5.35 1.85
CA LEU A 34 9.95 6.50 2.59
C LEU A 34 11.10 7.40 3.06
N GLY A 35 10.98 8.70 2.83
CA GLY A 35 12.07 9.64 3.08
C GLY A 35 13.01 9.82 1.89
N GLY A 36 12.69 9.31 0.69
CA GLY A 36 13.34 9.68 -0.55
C GLY A 36 14.69 8.98 -0.79
N VAL A 37 15.62 9.68 -1.43
CA VAL A 37 16.90 9.11 -1.92
C VAL A 37 18.12 9.51 -1.12
N THR A 38 17.96 10.42 -0.14
CA THR A 38 19.07 10.88 0.70
C THR A 38 18.79 10.64 2.19
N GLU A 39 19.85 10.57 2.99
CA GLU A 39 19.73 10.42 4.43
C GLU A 39 19.14 11.67 5.10
N ASP A 40 19.40 12.85 4.54
CA ASP A 40 18.87 14.14 5.03
C ASP A 40 17.33 14.16 4.99
N THR A 41 16.73 13.53 3.97
CA THR A 41 15.27 13.39 3.86
C THR A 41 14.73 12.16 4.58
N GLY A 42 15.60 11.37 5.21
CA GLY A 42 15.24 10.24 6.07
C GLY A 42 15.17 8.88 5.36
N SER A 43 15.74 8.73 4.16
CA SER A 43 15.66 7.50 3.35
C SER A 43 16.04 6.22 4.11
N HIS A 44 17.12 6.27 4.89
CA HIS A 44 17.59 5.13 5.68
C HIS A 44 16.55 4.63 6.71
N LYS A 45 15.64 5.50 7.17
CA LYS A 45 14.54 5.11 8.08
C LYS A 45 13.46 4.34 7.34
N GLY A 46 13.06 4.82 6.15
CA GLY A 46 12.11 4.09 5.29
C GLY A 46 12.66 2.74 4.84
N PHE A 47 13.95 2.68 4.49
CA PHE A 47 14.62 1.41 4.19
C PHE A 47 14.59 0.47 5.41
N GLY A 48 14.94 0.97 6.60
CA GLY A 48 14.86 0.19 7.84
C GLY A 48 13.45 -0.37 8.12
N LEU A 49 12.39 0.42 7.87
CA LEU A 49 11.01 -0.06 7.98
C LEU A 49 10.71 -1.19 6.98
N GLY A 50 11.19 -1.08 5.74
CA GLY A 50 11.08 -2.16 4.74
C GLY A 50 11.78 -3.45 5.17
N VAL A 51 12.99 -3.33 5.75
CA VAL A 51 13.72 -4.48 6.29
C VAL A 51 12.97 -5.13 7.45
N ILE A 52 12.34 -4.35 8.34
CA ILE A 52 11.52 -4.91 9.43
C ILE A 52 10.37 -5.74 8.85
N VAL A 53 9.68 -5.25 7.82
CA VAL A 53 8.62 -6.01 7.14
C VAL A 53 9.17 -7.33 6.60
N GLU A 54 10.28 -7.29 5.85
CA GLU A 54 10.94 -8.48 5.28
C GLU A 54 11.34 -9.52 6.35
N VAL A 55 11.82 -9.06 7.51
CA VAL A 55 12.16 -9.94 8.63
C VAL A 55 10.93 -10.68 9.14
N PHE A 56 9.83 -9.97 9.39
CA PHE A 56 8.61 -10.57 9.94
C PHE A 56 7.87 -11.44 8.94
N THR A 57 7.95 -11.15 7.64
CA THR A 57 7.25 -11.90 6.60
C THR A 57 8.06 -13.06 6.06
N ALA A 58 9.29 -12.84 5.59
CA ALA A 58 10.10 -13.84 4.89
C ALA A 58 11.11 -14.54 5.80
N ILE A 59 11.91 -13.78 6.56
CA ILE A 59 13.05 -14.36 7.28
C ILE A 59 12.59 -15.27 8.43
N LEU A 60 11.66 -14.81 9.27
CA LEU A 60 11.17 -15.62 10.40
C LEU A 60 10.36 -16.84 9.97
N SER A 61 9.74 -16.79 8.79
CA SER A 61 9.00 -17.93 8.21
C SER A 61 9.89 -18.88 7.41
N LEU A 62 11.15 -18.52 7.16
CA LEU A 62 12.03 -19.15 6.16
C LEU A 62 11.39 -19.21 4.76
N GLY A 63 10.53 -18.25 4.45
CA GLY A 63 9.89 -18.10 3.16
C GLY A 63 10.73 -17.28 2.18
N ASN A 64 10.13 -16.95 1.02
CA ASN A 64 10.82 -16.22 -0.03
C ASN A 64 10.99 -14.74 0.31
N THR A 65 12.19 -14.21 0.09
CA THR A 65 12.41 -12.77 0.19
C THR A 65 11.88 -12.05 -1.06
N SER A 66 11.62 -10.74 -0.93
CA SER A 66 11.09 -9.92 -2.04
C SER A 66 11.88 -10.05 -3.36
N ASN A 67 13.20 -10.27 -3.28
CA ASN A 67 14.06 -10.43 -4.46
C ASN A 67 14.11 -11.86 -5.04
N GLU A 68 13.47 -12.83 -4.39
CA GLU A 68 13.33 -14.22 -4.84
C GLU A 68 11.99 -14.46 -5.54
N ILE A 69 10.98 -13.64 -5.23
CA ILE A 69 9.65 -13.71 -5.86
C ILE A 69 9.76 -13.33 -7.34
N THR A 70 9.25 -14.20 -8.21
CA THR A 70 9.25 -14.02 -9.67
C THR A 70 7.96 -14.59 -10.27
N PRO A 71 7.41 -14.02 -11.35
CA PRO A 71 6.28 -14.62 -12.06
C PRO A 71 6.65 -15.94 -12.79
N ASP A 72 7.93 -16.21 -13.00
CA ASP A 72 8.39 -17.41 -13.73
C ASP A 72 8.25 -18.71 -12.92
N ASP A 73 8.15 -18.60 -11.60
CA ASP A 73 8.00 -19.72 -10.69
C ASP A 73 6.88 -19.45 -9.69
N LEU A 74 5.74 -20.10 -9.91
CA LEU A 74 4.57 -19.94 -9.03
C LEU A 74 4.70 -20.69 -7.69
N SER A 75 5.80 -21.42 -7.47
CA SER A 75 6.09 -22.05 -6.18
C SER A 75 6.72 -21.08 -5.18
N VAL A 76 7.28 -19.96 -5.66
CA VAL A 76 7.72 -18.85 -4.82
C VAL A 76 6.64 -17.79 -4.71
N GLY A 77 6.50 -17.17 -3.53
CA GLY A 77 5.41 -16.24 -3.32
C GLY A 77 5.55 -15.35 -2.11
N PRO A 78 4.66 -14.36 -1.97
CA PRO A 78 4.69 -13.42 -0.86
C PRO A 78 4.42 -14.15 0.45
N CYS A 79 5.23 -13.83 1.45
CA CYS A 79 5.03 -14.30 2.81
C CYS A 79 4.31 -13.24 3.64
N GLN A 80 3.57 -13.66 4.67
CA GLN A 80 2.73 -12.78 5.47
C GLN A 80 2.95 -13.03 6.96
N SER A 81 2.76 -11.97 7.75
CA SER A 81 2.85 -12.02 9.21
C SER A 81 1.66 -11.29 9.79
N PHE A 82 1.05 -11.87 10.83
CA PHE A 82 -0.11 -11.30 11.50
C PHE A 82 0.17 -11.22 13.00
N ILE A 83 -0.06 -10.04 13.57
CA ILE A 83 0.12 -9.79 15.00
C ILE A 83 -1.19 -9.23 15.54
N ALA A 84 -1.74 -9.89 16.56
CA ALA A 84 -2.90 -9.42 17.31
C ALA A 84 -2.50 -9.25 18.78
N ILE A 85 -2.83 -8.09 19.35
CA ILE A 85 -2.54 -7.76 20.74
C ILE A 85 -3.88 -7.46 21.42
N ASP A 86 -4.23 -8.25 22.43
CA ASP A 86 -5.42 -8.00 23.24
C ASP A 86 -5.12 -6.89 24.26
N PRO A 87 -5.80 -5.72 24.20
CA PRO A 87 -5.50 -4.62 25.11
C PRO A 87 -5.71 -4.97 26.60
N SER A 88 -6.56 -5.95 26.91
CA SER A 88 -6.84 -6.31 28.31
C SER A 88 -5.64 -6.89 29.05
N ILE A 89 -4.57 -7.28 28.34
CA ILE A 89 -3.32 -7.71 28.99
C ILE A 89 -2.59 -6.56 29.69
N PHE A 90 -2.91 -5.31 29.33
CA PHE A 90 -2.28 -4.11 29.91
C PHE A 90 -3.17 -3.42 30.96
N GLY A 91 -4.44 -3.82 31.11
CA GLY A 91 -5.37 -3.22 32.06
C GLY A 91 -6.81 -3.20 31.54
N ASP A 92 -7.55 -2.15 31.91
CA ASP A 92 -8.92 -1.94 31.43
C ASP A 92 -8.93 -1.63 29.93
N LYS A 93 -9.48 -2.56 29.15
CA LYS A 93 -9.58 -2.48 27.70
C LYS A 93 -10.36 -1.26 27.22
N ASP A 94 -11.50 -0.97 27.85
CA ASP A 94 -12.37 0.12 27.41
C ASP A 94 -11.69 1.46 27.71
N ALA A 95 -11.05 1.59 28.87
CA ALA A 95 -10.26 2.79 29.20
C ALA A 95 -9.07 3.01 28.24
N ILE A 96 -8.43 1.94 27.75
CA ILE A 96 -7.34 2.04 26.75
C ILE A 96 -7.90 2.54 25.41
N ILE A 97 -9.03 1.97 24.96
CA ILE A 97 -9.69 2.36 23.72
C ILE A 97 -10.16 3.82 23.78
N ASP A 98 -10.80 4.22 24.88
CA ASP A 98 -11.27 5.60 25.09
C ASP A 98 -10.12 6.60 25.08
N LYS A 99 -9.00 6.26 25.74
CA LYS A 99 -7.80 7.09 25.74
C LYS A 99 -7.21 7.25 24.33
N PHE A 100 -7.15 6.16 23.55
CA PHE A 100 -6.65 6.24 22.18
C PHE A 100 -7.59 7.04 21.28
N SER A 101 -8.91 6.86 21.43
CA SER A 101 -9.93 7.66 20.73
C SER A 101 -9.78 9.15 21.02
N ALA A 102 -9.64 9.52 22.30
CA ALA A 102 -9.42 10.91 22.71
C ALA A 102 -8.11 11.48 22.14
N TYR A 103 -7.03 10.68 22.10
CA TYR A 103 -5.76 11.07 21.49
C TYR A 103 -5.89 11.33 19.98
N LEU A 104 -6.56 10.44 19.24
CA LEU A 104 -6.79 10.63 17.81
C LEU A 104 -7.65 11.87 17.53
N GLN A 105 -8.65 12.14 18.39
CA GLN A 105 -9.43 13.37 18.28
C GLN A 105 -8.56 14.62 18.51
N ALA A 106 -7.71 14.61 19.53
CA ALA A 106 -6.79 15.72 19.79
C ALA A 106 -5.83 15.99 18.61
N ILE A 107 -5.42 14.96 17.86
CA ILE A 107 -4.64 15.13 16.62
C ILE A 107 -5.47 15.84 15.54
N ARG A 108 -6.71 15.42 15.33
CA ARG A 108 -7.61 16.05 14.34
C ARG A 108 -7.90 17.51 14.66
N ASP A 109 -7.93 17.86 15.94
CA ASP A 109 -8.19 19.22 16.44
C ASP A 109 -6.96 20.14 16.37
N LEU A 110 -5.80 19.65 15.92
CA LEU A 110 -4.60 20.49 15.75
C LEU A 110 -4.80 21.58 14.69
N PRO A 111 -4.15 22.75 14.84
CA PRO A 111 -4.16 23.78 13.81
C PRO A 111 -3.73 23.21 12.46
N SER A 112 -4.53 23.48 11.43
CA SER A 112 -4.32 22.96 10.09
C SER A 112 -4.01 24.07 9.09
N VAL A 113 -3.37 23.72 7.97
CA VAL A 113 -3.27 24.63 6.83
C VAL A 113 -4.69 24.84 6.26
N PRO A 114 -5.09 26.07 5.88
CA PRO A 114 -6.41 26.31 5.29
C PRO A 114 -6.71 25.35 4.12
N GLY A 115 -7.87 24.69 4.18
CA GLY A 115 -8.29 23.70 3.18
C GLY A 115 -7.61 22.32 3.28
N LYS A 116 -6.75 22.09 4.28
CA LYS A 116 -6.07 20.82 4.51
C LYS A 116 -6.22 20.41 5.98
N PRO A 117 -7.37 19.81 6.37
CA PRO A 117 -7.58 19.37 7.75
C PRO A 117 -6.56 18.31 8.15
N VAL A 118 -6.21 18.27 9.44
CA VAL A 118 -5.40 17.18 9.99
C VAL A 118 -6.27 15.93 10.06
N ILE A 119 -5.72 14.82 9.58
CA ILE A 119 -6.40 13.52 9.56
C ILE A 119 -5.51 12.47 10.22
N VAL A 120 -6.13 11.41 10.71
CA VAL A 120 -5.42 10.21 11.18
C VAL A 120 -5.65 9.04 10.22
N ALA A 121 -4.86 7.99 10.39
CA ALA A 121 -5.00 6.77 9.59
C ALA A 121 -6.44 6.22 9.69
N GLY A 122 -7.07 5.94 8.56
CA GLY A 122 -8.44 5.46 8.46
C GLY A 122 -9.48 6.53 8.10
N ASP A 123 -9.21 7.83 8.30
CA ASP A 123 -10.20 8.89 8.02
C ASP A 123 -10.54 8.99 6.53
N LYS A 124 -9.51 8.94 5.66
CA LYS A 124 -9.69 8.99 4.20
C LYS A 124 -10.44 7.77 3.70
N GLU A 125 -10.11 6.61 4.24
CA GLU A 125 -10.71 5.33 3.87
C GLU A 125 -12.17 5.26 4.32
N ALA A 126 -12.49 5.75 5.52
CA ALA A 126 -13.87 5.82 6.03
C ALA A 126 -14.75 6.74 5.18
N ALA A 127 -14.23 7.92 4.82
CA ALA A 127 -14.93 8.85 3.93
C ALA A 127 -15.17 8.25 2.53
N ALA A 128 -14.13 7.64 1.95
CA ALA A 128 -14.23 6.99 0.65
C ALA A 128 -15.20 5.80 0.67
N TYR A 129 -15.24 5.04 1.78
CA TYR A 129 -16.18 3.93 1.93
C TYR A 129 -17.64 4.42 1.98
N GLN A 130 -17.91 5.48 2.75
CA GLN A 130 -19.26 6.06 2.84
C GLN A 130 -19.74 6.57 1.47
N ASP A 131 -18.89 7.32 0.78
CA ASP A 131 -19.17 7.85 -0.55
C ASP A 131 -19.44 6.73 -1.55
N ARG A 132 -18.51 5.76 -1.69
CA ARG A 132 -18.64 4.65 -2.65
C ARG A 132 -19.79 3.71 -2.35
N SER A 133 -20.17 3.57 -1.08
CA SER A 133 -21.34 2.78 -0.70
C SER A 133 -22.65 3.45 -1.11
N ALA A 134 -22.68 4.78 -1.14
CA ALA A 134 -23.85 5.56 -1.53
C ALA A 134 -23.92 5.82 -3.05
N ASN A 135 -22.78 6.08 -3.68
CA ASN A 135 -22.67 6.60 -5.04
C ASN A 135 -22.09 5.60 -6.05
N GLY A 136 -21.63 4.43 -5.59
CA GLY A 136 -20.93 3.45 -6.43
C GLY A 136 -19.43 3.72 -6.53
N ILE A 137 -18.71 2.82 -7.21
CA ILE A 137 -17.26 2.93 -7.41
C ILE A 137 -17.00 3.42 -8.83
N GLU A 138 -16.34 4.56 -8.95
CA GLU A 138 -15.84 5.04 -10.24
C GLU A 138 -14.71 4.14 -10.75
N ILE A 139 -14.85 3.68 -11.98
CA ILE A 139 -13.87 2.86 -12.69
C ILE A 139 -13.60 3.50 -14.06
N ASP A 140 -12.36 3.46 -14.52
CA ASP A 140 -12.01 4.01 -15.83
C ASP A 140 -12.46 3.08 -16.97
N ASP A 141 -12.63 3.66 -18.16
CA ASP A 141 -13.13 2.96 -19.36
C ASP A 141 -12.31 1.72 -19.72
N LYS A 142 -10.99 1.73 -19.50
CA LYS A 142 -10.13 0.61 -19.84
C LYS A 142 -10.33 -0.54 -18.85
N THR A 143 -10.35 -0.23 -17.56
CA THR A 143 -10.66 -1.23 -16.51
C THR A 143 -12.05 -1.82 -16.73
N LEU A 144 -13.05 -1.00 -17.04
CA LEU A 144 -14.40 -1.49 -17.35
C LEU A 144 -14.40 -2.43 -18.57
N ALA A 145 -13.68 -2.08 -19.64
CA ALA A 145 -13.56 -2.93 -20.82
C ALA A 145 -12.93 -4.30 -20.49
N GLU A 146 -11.90 -4.34 -19.64
CA GLU A 146 -11.26 -5.57 -19.17
C GLU A 146 -12.23 -6.44 -18.35
N VAL A 147 -12.94 -5.85 -17.39
CA VAL A 147 -13.96 -6.53 -16.57
C VAL A 147 -15.07 -7.12 -17.45
N VAL A 148 -15.59 -6.33 -18.40
CA VAL A 148 -16.61 -6.77 -19.37
C VAL A 148 -16.09 -7.92 -20.24
N GLY A 149 -14.83 -7.84 -20.67
CA GLY A 149 -14.18 -8.92 -21.42
C GLY A 149 -14.13 -10.23 -20.63
N ILE A 150 -13.79 -10.17 -19.34
CA ILE A 150 -13.78 -11.32 -18.44
C ILE A 150 -15.21 -11.87 -18.26
N ALA A 151 -16.19 -11.01 -18.01
CA ALA A 151 -17.58 -11.40 -17.82
C ALA A 151 -18.14 -12.14 -19.05
N LYS A 152 -17.90 -11.61 -20.26
CA LYS A 152 -18.28 -12.26 -21.52
C LYS A 152 -17.62 -13.62 -21.70
N ARG A 153 -16.32 -13.73 -21.41
CA ARG A 153 -15.58 -15.00 -21.50
C ARG A 153 -16.14 -16.07 -20.56
N LEU A 154 -16.64 -15.66 -19.39
CA LEU A 154 -17.21 -16.56 -18.38
C LEU A 154 -18.74 -16.73 -18.49
N GLY A 155 -19.41 -16.02 -19.41
CA GLY A 155 -20.86 -16.08 -19.56
C GLY A 155 -21.65 -15.44 -18.42
N ILE A 156 -21.07 -14.43 -17.74
CA ILE A 156 -21.70 -13.71 -16.62
C ILE A 156 -22.39 -12.45 -17.15
N ASP A 157 -23.66 -12.26 -16.82
CA ASP A 157 -24.37 -11.01 -17.10
C ASP A 157 -23.91 -9.90 -16.14
N TYR A 158 -23.52 -8.77 -16.71
CA TYR A 158 -22.95 -7.63 -16.00
C TYR A 158 -23.75 -6.34 -16.18
N ALA A 159 -24.81 -6.34 -17.00
CA ALA A 159 -25.50 -5.11 -17.38
C ALA A 159 -26.11 -4.36 -16.19
N GLN A 160 -26.57 -5.09 -15.17
CA GLN A 160 -27.12 -4.50 -13.94
C GLN A 160 -26.08 -3.81 -13.03
N TYR A 161 -24.78 -4.04 -13.26
CA TYR A 161 -23.69 -3.51 -12.44
C TYR A 161 -22.97 -2.32 -13.08
N VAL A 162 -23.32 -1.98 -14.32
CA VAL A 162 -22.71 -0.88 -15.08
C VAL A 162 -23.82 0.14 -15.33
N ALA A 163 -23.69 1.33 -14.73
CA ALA A 163 -24.62 2.45 -14.86
C ALA A 163 -24.10 3.50 -15.84
#